data_AF-A0A2S9FM83-F1
#
_entry.id   AF-A0A2S9FM83-F1
#
_cell.length_a   1.000
_cell.length_b   1.000
_cell.length_c   1.000
_cell.angle_alpha   90.00
_cell.angle_beta   90.00
_cell.angle_gamma   90.00
#
_symmetry.space_group_name_H-M   'P 1'
#
loop_
_entity.id
_entity.type
_entity.pdbx_description
1 polymer ?
#
loop_
_entity_poly.entity_id
_entity_poly.type
_entity_poly.pdbx_seq_one_letter_code
_entity_poly.pdbx_strand_id
1 'polypeptide(L)'
;DQPVRVHRLVSIDPRHDLMRRTEASLVGRRWETAAIDAALERAIGRRGGVVNVVGLPGIGKSRLARESAAVAAGRGVDVYWGFCESHARDIPFHAVTRLLRATRDVADLDSEAARVKVRLQHPDADSQDLLLLDDLLGIAEPNVA
;
A
#
# COMPACT_ATOMS: atom_id res chain seq x y z
N ASP A 1 -9.56 7.07 -42.42
CA ASP A 1 -8.60 6.51 -41.45
C ASP A 1 -7.19 7.00 -41.70
N GLN A 2 -6.76 8.03 -40.96
CA GLN A 2 -5.34 8.37 -40.89
C GLN A 2 -4.72 7.72 -39.64
N PRO A 3 -3.57 7.05 -39.77
CA PRO A 3 -2.92 6.41 -38.63
C PRO A 3 -2.38 7.45 -37.65
N VAL A 4 -2.61 7.22 -36.36
CA VAL A 4 -2.16 8.09 -35.27
C VAL A 4 -0.79 7.65 -34.78
N ARG A 5 0.13 8.60 -34.56
CA ARG A 5 1.47 8.34 -34.02
C ARG A 5 1.36 7.85 -32.57
N VAL A 6 1.92 6.69 -32.26
CA VAL A 6 2.02 6.16 -30.89
C VAL A 6 3.43 6.34 -30.35
N HIS A 7 3.53 6.56 -29.04
CA HIS A 7 4.81 6.70 -28.33
C HIS A 7 5.04 5.50 -27.43
N ARG A 8 6.30 5.04 -27.32
CA ARG A 8 6.69 4.00 -26.38
C ARG A 8 6.66 4.58 -24.96
N LEU A 9 5.88 3.96 -24.06
CA LEU A 9 5.94 4.23 -22.64
C LEU A 9 7.29 3.73 -22.09
N VAL A 10 8.13 4.65 -21.62
CA VAL A 10 9.46 4.32 -21.10
C VAL A 10 9.39 3.89 -19.63
N SER A 11 8.62 4.61 -18.82
CA SER A 11 8.35 4.26 -17.42
C SER A 11 7.08 4.94 -16.92
N ILE A 12 6.49 4.37 -15.86
CA ILE A 12 5.50 5.04 -15.01
C ILE A 12 6.13 5.06 -13.63
N ASP A 13 6.48 6.24 -13.14
CA ASP A 13 6.94 6.38 -11.76
C ASP A 13 5.77 5.98 -10.84
N PRO A 14 5.95 4.99 -9.94
CA PRO A 14 4.91 4.68 -8.98
C PRO A 14 4.53 5.94 -8.23
N ARG A 15 3.23 6.10 -7.98
CA ARG A 15 2.61 7.26 -7.31
C ARG A 15 3.05 7.44 -5.83
N HIS A 16 4.24 7.03 -5.44
CA HIS A 16 4.87 7.24 -4.13
C HIS A 16 5.09 8.73 -3.83
N ASP A 17 5.33 9.54 -4.86
CA ASP A 17 5.64 10.98 -4.71
C ASP A 17 4.45 11.87 -4.29
N LEU A 18 3.26 11.30 -4.08
CA LEU A 18 2.08 12.05 -3.63
C LEU A 18 2.14 12.47 -2.15
N MET A 19 3.09 11.99 -1.36
CA MET A 19 3.34 12.54 -0.01
C MET A 19 4.09 13.88 -0.06
N ARG A 20 4.74 14.23 -1.19
CA ARG A 20 5.53 15.46 -1.36
C ARG A 20 4.77 16.52 -2.16
N ARG A 21 3.46 16.65 -1.99
CA ARG A 21 2.72 17.83 -2.45
C ARG A 21 2.47 18.72 -1.23
N THR A 22 2.87 19.99 -1.32
CA THR A 22 2.43 21.01 -0.37
C THR A 22 0.93 21.19 -0.54
N GLU A 23 0.16 20.48 0.27
CA GLU A 23 -1.29 20.62 0.34
C GLU A 23 -1.63 21.72 1.37
N ALA A 24 -2.69 22.50 1.14
CA ALA A 24 -3.14 23.52 2.10
C ALA A 24 -3.56 22.88 3.44
N SER A 25 -3.95 23.66 4.45
CA SER A 25 -4.55 23.11 5.68
C SER A 25 -5.95 22.53 5.42
N LEU A 26 -6.30 21.41 6.08
CA LEU A 26 -7.64 20.82 6.04
C LEU A 26 -8.61 21.69 6.86
N VAL A 27 -9.64 22.24 6.20
CA VAL A 27 -10.66 23.07 6.84
C VAL A 27 -11.94 22.26 7.04
N GLY A 28 -12.57 22.39 8.22
CA GLY A 28 -13.90 21.84 8.49
C GLY A 28 -13.95 20.32 8.74
N ARG A 29 -12.81 19.65 8.91
CA ARG A 29 -12.72 18.18 9.10
C ARG A 29 -12.34 17.72 10.51
N ARG A 30 -12.58 18.57 11.51
CA ARG A 30 -12.12 18.32 12.89
C ARG A 30 -12.65 17.00 13.45
N TRP A 31 -13.91 16.67 13.16
CA TRP A 31 -14.53 15.45 13.67
C TRP A 31 -13.94 14.20 13.01
N GLU A 32 -13.78 14.21 11.68
CA GLU A 32 -13.20 13.09 10.95
C GLU A 32 -11.73 12.86 11.33
N THR A 33 -10.95 13.94 11.45
CA THR A 33 -9.57 13.87 11.91
C THR A 33 -9.49 13.29 13.31
N ALA A 34 -10.32 13.75 14.26
CA ALA A 34 -10.34 13.22 15.62
C ALA A 34 -10.75 11.73 15.67
N ALA A 35 -11.67 11.30 14.81
CA ALA A 35 -12.08 9.89 14.74
C ALA A 35 -10.95 8.97 14.26
N ILE A 36 -10.21 9.40 13.22
CA ILE A 36 -9.05 8.66 12.71
C ILE A 36 -7.92 8.69 13.74
N ASP A 37 -7.68 9.82 14.40
CA ASP A 37 -6.67 9.97 15.43
C ASP A 37 -6.91 9.04 16.62
N ALA A 38 -8.16 8.98 17.09
CA ALA A 38 -8.55 8.04 18.14
C ALA A 38 -8.38 6.56 17.71
N ALA A 39 -8.56 6.24 16.43
CA ALA A 39 -8.31 4.90 15.92
C ALA A 39 -6.81 4.59 15.85
N LEU A 40 -5.98 5.56 15.46
CA LEU A 40 -4.54 5.45 15.45
C LEU A 40 -3.98 5.23 16.86
N GLU A 41 -4.44 5.99 17.85
CA GLU A 41 -4.02 5.83 19.26
C GLU A 41 -4.33 4.42 19.78
N ARG A 42 -5.50 3.86 19.43
CA ARG A 42 -5.81 2.46 19.78
C ARG A 42 -4.87 1.47 19.09
N ALA A 43 -4.56 1.70 17.81
CA ALA A 43 -3.66 0.85 17.05
C ALA A 43 -2.23 0.86 17.63
N ILE A 44 -1.72 2.03 18.02
CA ILE A 44 -0.44 2.17 18.73
C ILE A 44 -0.48 1.40 20.07
N GLY A 45 -1.60 1.45 20.78
CA GLY A 45 -1.87 0.63 21.98
C GLY A 45 -2.08 -0.87 21.72
N ARG A 46 -1.62 -1.39 20.57
CA ARG A 46 -1.76 -2.80 20.13
C ARG A 46 -3.19 -3.29 19.93
N ARG A 47 -4.14 -2.37 19.74
CA ARG A 47 -5.53 -2.67 19.38
C ARG A 47 -5.80 -2.19 17.96
N GLY A 48 -5.49 -3.07 17.00
CA GLY A 48 -5.71 -2.80 15.57
C GLY A 48 -7.17 -2.50 15.23
N GLY A 49 -7.39 -1.95 14.03
CA GLY A 49 -8.72 -1.62 13.55
C GLY A 49 -8.71 -1.17 12.10
N VAL A 50 -9.90 -1.04 11.53
CA VAL A 50 -10.11 -0.59 10.15
C VAL A 50 -10.99 0.66 10.17
N VAL A 51 -10.59 1.69 9.43
CA VAL A 51 -11.40 2.90 9.21
C VAL A 51 -11.76 2.97 7.73
N ASN A 52 -13.06 3.06 7.45
CA ASN A 52 -13.57 3.26 6.09
C ASN A 52 -14.00 4.72 5.89
N VAL A 53 -13.42 5.40 4.90
CA VAL A 53 -13.72 6.81 4.58
C VAL A 53 -14.60 6.86 3.32
N VAL A 54 -15.88 7.17 3.51
CA VAL A 54 -16.89 7.23 2.44
C VAL A 54 -17.37 8.65 2.22
N GLY A 55 -17.68 9.02 0.97
CA GLY A 55 -18.18 10.35 0.64
C GLY A 55 -18.11 10.65 -0.85
N LEU A 56 -18.68 11.78 -1.25
CA LEU A 56 -18.78 12.19 -2.65
C LEU A 56 -17.41 12.29 -3.35
N PRO A 57 -17.34 12.09 -4.68
CA PRO A 57 -16.15 12.39 -5.46
C PRO A 57 -15.66 13.82 -5.20
N GLY A 58 -14.34 14.01 -5.08
CA GLY A 58 -13.76 15.35 -4.87
C GLY A 58 -13.86 15.94 -3.46
N ILE A 59 -14.62 15.34 -2.52
CA ILE A 59 -14.82 15.90 -1.17
C ILE A 59 -13.57 15.90 -0.24
N GLY A 60 -12.42 15.44 -0.75
CA GLY A 60 -11.15 15.44 -0.01
C GLY A 60 -10.82 14.16 0.76
N LYS A 61 -11.45 13.01 0.46
CA LYS A 61 -11.17 11.73 1.14
C LYS A 61 -9.70 11.32 1.10
N SER A 62 -9.07 11.37 -0.08
CA SER A 62 -7.66 11.03 -0.23
C SER A 62 -6.75 12.01 0.50
N ARG A 63 -7.15 13.27 0.61
CA ARG A 63 -6.42 14.30 1.36
C ARG A 63 -6.52 14.06 2.87
N LEU A 64 -7.70 13.73 3.38
CA LEU A 64 -7.88 13.31 4.78
C LEU A 64 -7.01 12.10 5.14
N ALA A 65 -6.97 11.10 4.24
CA ALA A 65 -6.14 9.92 4.45
C ALA A 65 -4.62 10.24 4.43
N ARG A 66 -4.17 11.16 3.56
CA ARG A 66 -2.77 11.63 3.52
C ARG A 66 -2.38 12.41 4.78
N GLU A 67 -3.25 13.29 5.26
CA GLU A 67 -3.00 14.03 6.51
C GLU A 67 -2.86 13.06 7.68
N SER A 68 -3.77 12.09 7.76
CA SER A 68 -3.74 11.07 8.81
C SER A 68 -2.46 10.22 8.75
N ALA A 69 -2.03 9.87 7.53
CA ALA A 69 -0.74 9.23 7.27
C ALA A 69 0.45 10.09 7.72
N ALA A 70 0.45 11.40 7.42
CA ALA A 70 1.51 12.30 7.86
C ALA A 70 1.58 12.42 9.39
N VAL A 71 0.43 12.46 10.07
CA VAL A 71 0.35 12.43 11.54
C VAL A 71 0.90 11.10 12.08
N ALA A 72 0.52 9.97 11.50
CA ALA A 72 1.02 8.66 11.90
C ALA A 72 2.54 8.54 11.74
N ALA A 73 3.07 8.97 10.59
CA ALA A 73 4.51 9.01 10.33
C ALA A 73 5.24 9.92 11.33
N GLY A 74 4.68 11.08 11.66
CA GLY A 74 5.21 11.99 12.69
C GLY A 74 5.24 11.38 14.10
N ARG A 75 4.45 10.33 14.35
CA ARG A 75 4.46 9.55 15.60
C ARG A 75 5.34 8.29 15.52
N GLY A 76 6.11 8.12 14.44
CA GLY A 76 6.99 6.96 14.25
C GLY A 76 6.26 5.68 13.83
N VAL A 77 5.03 5.77 13.31
CA VAL A 77 4.32 4.63 12.74
C VAL A 77 4.70 4.49 11.27
N ASP A 78 5.08 3.28 10.86
CA ASP A 78 5.33 2.97 9.45
C ASP A 78 4.04 3.10 8.63
N VAL A 79 4.11 3.89 7.56
CA VAL A 79 2.97 4.15 6.69
C VAL A 79 3.22 3.58 5.31
N TYR A 80 2.30 2.73 4.87
CA TYR A 80 2.30 2.15 3.54
C TYR A 80 1.05 2.57 2.78
N TRP A 81 1.22 2.87 1.49
CA TRP A 81 0.13 3.33 0.63
C TRP A 81 -0.03 2.43 -0.58
N GLY A 82 -1.28 2.06 -0.88
CA GLY A 82 -1.65 1.26 -2.05
C GLY A 82 -2.79 1.90 -2.84
N PHE A 83 -2.90 1.54 -4.12
CA PHE A 83 -4.01 1.96 -4.98
C PHE A 83 -4.75 0.74 -5.49
N CYS A 84 -6.08 0.78 -5.42
CA CYS A 84 -6.94 -0.18 -6.10
C CYS A 84 -7.23 0.35 -7.50
N GLU A 85 -6.49 -0.14 -8.49
CA GLU A 85 -6.62 0.27 -9.87
C GLU A 85 -7.80 -0.45 -10.52
N SER A 86 -8.70 0.29 -11.18
CA SER A 86 -9.95 -0.29 -11.72
C SER A 86 -9.70 -1.31 -12.83
N HIS A 87 -8.58 -1.23 -13.54
CA HIS A 87 -8.21 -2.18 -14.59
C HIS A 87 -7.52 -3.44 -14.04
N ALA A 88 -7.13 -3.46 -12.77
CA ALA A 88 -6.54 -4.62 -12.11
C ALA A 88 -7.58 -5.42 -11.30
N ARG A 89 -8.88 -5.17 -11.53
CA ARG A 89 -9.99 -5.83 -10.80
C ARG A 89 -10.03 -7.34 -11.00
N ASP A 90 -9.61 -7.79 -12.19
CA ASP A 90 -9.63 -9.21 -12.55
C ASP A 90 -8.34 -9.94 -12.12
N ILE A 91 -7.40 -9.23 -11.48
CA ILE A 91 -6.17 -9.81 -10.94
C ILE A 91 -6.38 -10.07 -9.44
N PRO A 92 -6.53 -11.33 -9.01
CA PRO A 92 -6.73 -11.66 -7.60
C PRO A 92 -5.64 -11.04 -6.73
N PHE A 93 -6.05 -10.48 -5.59
CA PHE A 93 -5.17 -9.91 -4.57
C PHE A 93 -4.19 -8.81 -5.02
N HIS A 94 -4.29 -8.27 -6.24
CA HIS A 94 -3.31 -7.33 -6.78
C HIS A 94 -2.97 -6.15 -5.86
N ALA A 95 -3.99 -5.50 -5.29
CA ALA A 95 -3.80 -4.39 -4.36
C ALA A 95 -3.11 -4.84 -3.05
N VAL A 96 -3.46 -6.02 -2.56
CA VAL A 96 -2.90 -6.60 -1.34
C VAL A 96 -1.45 -7.02 -1.57
N THR A 97 -1.14 -7.71 -2.67
CA THR A 97 0.22 -8.07 -3.08
C THR A 97 1.13 -6.84 -3.11
N ARG A 98 0.70 -5.74 -3.75
CA ARG A 98 1.49 -4.49 -3.78
C ARG A 98 1.74 -3.93 -2.39
N LEU A 99 0.73 -3.93 -1.53
CA LEU A 99 0.88 -3.47 -0.15
C LEU A 99 1.84 -4.37 0.64
N LEU A 100 1.70 -5.70 0.53
CA LEU A 100 2.56 -6.66 1.23
C LEU A 100 4.02 -6.54 0.78
N ARG A 101 4.26 -6.33 -0.52
CA ARG A 101 5.61 -6.10 -1.06
C ARG A 101 6.23 -4.82 -0.51
N ALA A 102 5.44 -3.74 -0.38
CA ALA A 102 5.90 -2.51 0.25
C ALA A 102 6.20 -2.68 1.74
N THR A 103 5.30 -3.37 2.49
CA THR A 103 5.49 -3.59 3.94
C THR A 103 6.70 -4.43 4.29
N ARG A 104 7.10 -5.34 3.39
CA ARG A 104 8.24 -6.23 3.59
C ARG A 104 9.53 -5.71 2.96
N ASP A 105 9.47 -4.55 2.30
CA ASP A 105 10.59 -3.94 1.60
C ASP A 105 11.20 -4.91 0.56
N VAL A 106 10.31 -5.55 -0.22
CA VAL A 106 10.64 -6.51 -1.30
C VAL A 106 10.11 -6.06 -2.66
N ALA A 107 9.65 -4.81 -2.77
CA ALA A 107 9.05 -4.29 -4.00
C ALA A 107 10.08 -4.18 -5.15
N ASP A 108 11.31 -3.80 -4.83
CA ASP A 108 12.39 -3.54 -5.80
C ASP A 108 13.45 -4.66 -5.85
N LEU A 109 13.18 -5.79 -5.17
CA LEU A 109 14.06 -6.95 -5.18
C LEU A 109 13.68 -7.92 -6.29
N ASP A 110 14.69 -8.60 -6.83
CA ASP A 110 14.44 -9.81 -7.61
C ASP A 110 13.82 -10.91 -6.73
N SER A 111 13.24 -11.93 -7.37
CA SER A 111 12.50 -12.96 -6.65
C SER A 111 13.38 -13.74 -5.66
N GLU A 112 14.66 -13.96 -5.96
CA GLU A 112 15.56 -14.70 -5.06
C GLU A 112 15.87 -13.89 -3.80
N ALA A 113 16.28 -12.64 -3.96
CA ALA A 113 16.55 -11.74 -2.83
C ALA A 113 15.29 -11.46 -2.00
N ALA A 114 14.13 -11.32 -2.65
CA ALA A 114 12.84 -11.18 -1.98
C ALA A 114 12.52 -12.41 -1.13
N ARG A 115 12.73 -13.63 -1.67
CA ARG A 115 12.50 -14.88 -0.94
C ARG A 115 13.36 -14.96 0.31
N VAL A 116 14.68 -14.69 0.20
CA VAL A 116 15.60 -14.68 1.35
C VAL A 116 15.12 -13.71 2.43
N LYS A 117 14.73 -12.49 2.05
CA LYS A 117 14.24 -11.47 2.99
C LYS A 117 12.96 -11.90 3.69
N VAL A 118 12.01 -12.52 2.97
CA VAL A 118 10.78 -13.06 3.54
C VAL A 118 11.07 -14.12 4.59
N ARG A 119 12.02 -15.03 4.36
CA ARG A 119 12.40 -16.05 5.36
C ARG A 119 13.00 -15.43 6.62
N LEU A 120 13.87 -14.43 6.46
CA LEU A 120 14.48 -13.72 7.59
C LEU A 120 13.44 -12.99 8.46
N GLN A 121 12.35 -12.51 7.85
CA GLN A 121 11.25 -11.84 8.57
C GLN A 121 10.30 -12.83 9.25
N HIS A 122 10.33 -14.11 8.87
CA HIS A 122 9.41 -15.14 9.33
C HIS A 122 10.14 -16.46 9.66
N PRO A 123 11.07 -16.47 10.64
CA PRO A 123 11.89 -17.65 10.94
C PRO A 123 11.09 -18.83 11.48
N ASP A 124 9.95 -18.56 12.14
CA ASP A 124 9.10 -19.57 12.79
C ASP A 124 7.89 -19.98 11.93
N ALA A 125 7.79 -19.49 10.69
CA ALA A 125 6.65 -19.80 9.82
C ALA A 125 6.74 -21.22 9.25
N ASP A 126 5.59 -21.86 9.08
CA ASP A 126 5.52 -23.16 8.43
C ASP A 126 5.93 -23.07 6.94
N SER A 127 6.49 -24.16 6.43
CA SER A 127 6.95 -24.23 5.04
C SER A 127 5.83 -24.05 4.01
N GLN A 128 4.60 -24.52 4.29
CA GLN A 128 3.45 -24.33 3.40
C GLN A 128 3.00 -22.86 3.41
N ASP A 129 2.99 -22.22 4.57
CA ASP A 129 2.63 -20.80 4.68
C ASP A 129 3.61 -19.91 3.90
N LEU A 130 4.90 -20.25 3.94
CA LEU A 130 5.94 -19.54 3.17
C LEU A 130 5.76 -19.73 1.65
N LEU A 131 5.34 -20.91 1.18
CA LEU A 131 5.04 -21.13 -0.23
C LEU A 131 3.84 -20.31 -0.71
N LEU A 132 2.76 -20.28 0.09
CA LEU A 132 1.58 -19.47 -0.21
C LEU A 132 1.91 -17.97 -0.21
N LEU A 133 2.75 -17.53 0.72
CA LEU A 133 3.19 -16.14 0.78
C LEU A 133 4.06 -15.77 -0.43
N ASP A 134 4.97 -16.66 -0.85
CA ASP A 134 5.79 -16.45 -2.04
C ASP A 134 4.94 -16.33 -3.31
N ASP A 135 3.94 -17.18 -3.48
CA ASP A 135 3.00 -17.13 -4.60
C ASP A 135 2.22 -15.81 -4.59
N LEU A 136 1.67 -15.43 -3.42
CA LEU A 136 0.94 -14.17 -3.24
C LEU A 136 1.81 -12.94 -3.56
N LEU A 137 3.10 -13.00 -3.25
CA LEU A 137 4.06 -11.92 -3.53
C LEU A 137 4.58 -11.95 -4.99
N GLY A 138 4.26 -12.99 -5.75
CA GLY A 138 4.74 -13.19 -7.12
C GLY A 138 6.23 -13.51 -7.20
N ILE A 139 6.78 -14.15 -6.15
CA ILE A 139 8.19 -14.52 -6.01
C ILE A 139 8.41 -16.03 -5.88
N ALA A 140 7.34 -16.83 -6.02
CA ALA A 140 7.44 -18.29 -6.03
C ALA A 140 8.41 -18.80 -7.10
N GLU A 141 9.04 -19.94 -6.81
CA GLU A 141 9.86 -20.62 -7.82
C GLU A 141 8.96 -21.25 -8.88
N PRO A 142 9.27 -21.08 -10.18
CA PRO A 142 8.41 -21.53 -11.27
C PRO A 142 8.22 -23.06 -11.35
N ASN A 143 8.94 -23.84 -10.54
CA ASN A 143 8.94 -25.31 -10.57
C ASN A 143 8.59 -25.96 -9.22
N VAL A 144 8.11 -25.20 -8.24
CA VAL A 144 7.65 -25.75 -6.95
C VAL A 144 6.12 -25.60 -6.91
N ALA A 145 5.43 -26.57 -7.49
CA ALA A 145 3.98 -26.74 -7.42
C ALA A 145 3.65 -28.13 -6.87
#